data_AF-A0A378BVL6-F1
#
_entry.id   AF-A0A378BVL6-F1
#
_cell.length_a   1.000
_cell.length_b   1.000
_cell.length_c   1.000
_cell.angle_alpha   90.00
_cell.angle_beta   90.00
_cell.angle_gamma   90.00
#
_symmetry.space_group_name_H-M   'P 1'
#
loop_
_entity.id
_entity.type
_entity.pdbx_description
1 polymer ?
#
loop_
_entity_poly.entity_id
_entity_poly.type
_entity_poly.pdbx_seq_one_letter_code
_entity_poly.pdbx_strand_id
1 'polypeptide(L)' 'MLHLGIDIGGTKMEAVLLDPAGECVQRLRRPTHKESYDAFMRQLLT' A
#
# COMPACT_ATOMS: atom_id res chain seq x y z
N MET A 1 -16.31 -8.49 -6.20
CA MET A 1 -15.46 -8.37 -5.00
C MET A 1 -14.40 -7.32 -5.28
N LEU A 2 -14.00 -6.53 -4.28
CA LEU A 2 -12.87 -5.60 -4.43
C LEU A 2 -11.54 -6.35 -4.20
N HIS A 3 -10.48 -5.93 -4.87
CA HIS A 3 -9.13 -6.50 -4.70
C HIS A 3 -8.17 -5.42 -4.19
N LEU A 4 -7.40 -5.73 -3.14
CA LEU A 4 -6.36 -4.84 -2.62
C LEU A 4 -4.99 -5.32 -3.10
N GLY A 5 -4.31 -4.52 -3.90
CA GLY A 5 -2.92 -4.71 -4.26
C GLY A 5 -2.02 -3.85 -3.39
N ILE A 6 -0.91 -4.41 -2.89
CA ILE A 6 0.08 -3.70 -2.09
C ILE A 6 1.46 -3.97 -2.70
N ASP A 7 2.17 -2.90 -3.07
CA ASP A 7 3.57 -2.92 -3.50
C ASP A 7 4.43 -2.24 -2.43
N ILE A 8 5.34 -2.99 -1.81
CA ILE A 8 6.24 -2.50 -0.77
C ILE A 8 7.66 -2.50 -1.32
N GLY A 9 8.07 -1.35 -1.84
CA GLY A 9 9.45 -1.10 -2.22
C GLY A 9 10.29 -0.64 -1.04
N GLY A 10 11.61 -0.70 -1.21
CA GLY A 10 12.54 -0.27 -0.17
C GLY A 10 12.45 1.22 0.16
N THR A 11 11.94 2.09 -0.74
CA THR A 11 11.88 3.55 -0.52
C THR A 11 10.45 4.09 -0.47
N LYS A 12 9.53 3.46 -1.19
CA LYS A 12 8.13 3.87 -1.26
C LYS A 12 7.27 2.61 -1.27
N MET A 13 6.06 2.74 -0.75
CA MET A 13 5.01 1.74 -0.82
C MET A 13 3.77 2.33 -1.47
N GLU A 14 3.01 1.49 -2.15
CA GLU A 14 1.77 1.84 -2.84
C GLU A 14 0.69 0.79 -2.55
N ALA A 15 -0.54 1.25 -2.32
CA ALA A 15 -1.72 0.41 -2.20
C ALA A 15 -2.73 0.83 -3.28
N VAL A 16 -3.30 -0.15 -3.98
CA VAL A 16 -4.32 0.03 -5.00
C VAL A 16 -5.55 -0.79 -4.67
N LEU A 17 -6.73 -0.17 -4.74
CA LEU A 17 -8.01 -0.85 -4.64
C LEU A 17 -8.57 -1.00 -6.04
N LEU A 18 -8.75 -2.23 -6.48
CA LEU A 18 -9.34 -2.56 -7.77
C LEU A 18 -10.78 -3.03 -7.60
N ASP A 19 -11.62 -2.66 -8.56
CA ASP A 19 -12.96 -3.21 -8.69
C ASP A 19 -12.92 -4.62 -9.34
N PRO A 20 -14.07 -5.30 -9.51
CA PRO A 20 -14.11 -6.60 -10.16
C PRO A 20 -13.67 -6.61 -11.63
N ALA A 21 -13.72 -5.47 -12.32
CA ALA A 21 -13.26 -5.32 -13.70
C ALA A 21 -11.73 -5.08 -13.78
N GLY A 22 -11.07 -4.89 -12.63
CA GLY A 22 -9.65 -4.59 -12.55
C GLY A 22 -9.34 -3.09 -12.60
N GLU A 23 -10.36 -2.23 -12.55
CA GLU A 23 -10.19 -0.79 -12.61
C GLU A 23 -9.76 -0.22 -11.26
N CYS A 24 -8.87 0.77 -11.29
CA CYS A 24 -8.31 1.39 -10.09
C CYS A 24 -9.31 2.38 -9.47
N VAL A 25 -9.95 1.96 -8.38
CA VAL A 25 -10.89 2.77 -7.59
C VAL A 25 -10.16 3.75 -6.69
N GLN A 26 -9.07 3.30 -6.05
CA GLN A 26 -8.28 4.13 -5.15
C GLN A 26 -6.81 3.76 -5.23
N ARG A 27 -5.95 4.77 -5.06
CA ARG A 27 -4.50 4.61 -4.95
C ARG A 27 -3.96 5.44 -3.81
N LEU A 28 -3.13 4.84 -2.97
CA LEU A 28 -2.42 5.50 -1.88
C LEU A 28 -0.93 5.22 -2.01
N ARG A 29 -0.11 6.27 -1.90
CA ARG A 29 1.35 6.15 -1.97
C ARG A 29 2.00 6.84 -0.79
N ARG A 30 2.94 6.15 -0.16
CA ARG A 30 3.63 6.63 1.05
C ARG A 30 5.12 6.27 1.01
N PRO A 31 6.00 7.01 1.71
CA PRO A 31 7.39 6.59 1.88
C PRO A 31 7.45 5.33 2.74
N THR A 32 8.43 4.45 2.50
CA THR A 32 8.69 3.28 3.34
C THR A 32 9.59 3.69 4.49
N HIS A 33 9.16 3.50 5.74
CA HIS A 33 10.04 3.60 6.90
C HIS A 33 10.96 2.39 6.96
N LYS A 34 12.27 2.61 6.82
CA LYS A 34 13.25 1.51 6.71
C LYS A 34 13.96 1.22 8.03
N GLU A 35 14.03 2.22 8.90
CA GLU A 35 14.81 2.15 10.13
C GLU A 35 14.12 1.34 11.24
N SER A 36 12.82 1.07 11.10
CA SER A 36 12.03 0.35 12.10
C SER A 36 10.89 -0.43 11.45
N TYR A 37 10.88 -1.75 11.69
CA TYR A 37 9.79 -2.62 11.26
C TYR A 37 8.45 -2.24 11.91
N ASP A 38 8.47 -1.87 13.19
CA ASP A 38 7.25 -1.44 13.90
C ASP A 38 6.70 -0.12 13.32
N ALA A 39 7.57 0.85 13.01
CA ALA A 39 7.15 2.09 12.39
C ALA A 39 6.57 1.84 10.99
N PHE A 40 7.20 0.97 10.20
CA PHE A 40 6.70 0.50 8.92
C PHE A 40 5.30 -0.14 9.06
N MET A 41 5.14 -1.09 9.99
CA MET A 41 3.86 -1.78 10.20
C MET A 41 2.75 -0.83 10.64
N ARG A 42 3.04 0.13 11.53
CA ARG A 42 2.06 1.16 11.91
C ARG A 42 1.61 1.97 10.71
N GLN A 43 2.56 2.43 9.90
CA GLN A 43 2.26 3.24 8.72
C GLN A 43 1.54 2.46 7.60
N LEU A 44 1.74 1.14 7.52
CA LEU A 44 1.04 0.27 6.58
C LEU A 44 -0.43 0.04 7.01
N LEU A 45 -0.70 -0.02 8.31
CA LEU A 45 -2.01 -0.40 8.86
C LEU A 45 -2.97 0.79 9.13
N THR A 46 -2.45 2.03 9.16
CA THR A 46 -3.22 3.29 9.30
C THR A 46 -3.21 4.07 8.01
#